data_AF-A0A958Q9A1-F1
#
_entry.id   AF-A0A958Q9A1-F1
#
_cell.length_a   1.000
_cell.length_b   1.000
_cell.length_c   1.000
_cell.angle_alpha   90.00
_cell.angle_beta   90.00
_cell.angle_gamma   90.00
#
_symmetry.space_group_name_H-M   'P 1'
#
loop_
_entity.id
_entity.type
_entity.pdbx_description
1 polymer ?
#
loop_
_entity_poly.entity_id
_entity_poly.type
_entity_poly.pdbx_seq_one_letter_code
_entity_poly.pdbx_strand_id
1 'polypeptide(L)'
;TKQLPFECGSVSVGDVRSQRFNVRFYLVAMLFILFDIEVIFMYPWAVVFRDLGWFAFYEMLVFVAILTVGLIYVWRKGVLDWSHS
;
A
#
# COMPACT_ATOMS: atom_id res chain seq x y z
N THR A 1 6.06 4.78 -41.50
CA THR A 1 6.01 4.25 -40.12
C THR A 1 5.52 5.34 -39.20
N LYS A 2 4.33 5.18 -38.61
CA LYS A 2 3.65 6.17 -37.76
C LYS A 2 4.30 6.13 -36.36
N GLN A 3 5.22 7.05 -36.09
CA GLN A 3 6.08 7.08 -34.89
C GLN A 3 5.90 8.37 -34.07
N LEU A 4 4.73 9.00 -34.14
CA LEU A 4 4.44 10.22 -33.36
C LEU A 4 3.25 9.95 -32.43
N PRO A 5 3.39 10.18 -31.11
CA PRO A 5 2.26 10.25 -30.19
C PRO A 5 1.28 11.31 -30.68
N PHE A 6 -0.02 11.01 -30.57
CA PHE A 6 -1.11 11.79 -31.12
C PHE A 6 -1.14 13.24 -30.57
N GLU A 7 -1.00 14.22 -31.46
CA GLU A 7 -1.14 15.65 -31.19
C GLU A 7 -2.59 16.02 -30.87
N CYS A 8 -2.95 15.98 -29.59
CA CYS A 8 -3.93 16.92 -29.05
C CYS A 8 -3.16 18.09 -28.41
N GLY A 9 -2.71 19.03 -29.24
CA GLY A 9 -2.60 20.47 -28.94
C GLY A 9 -1.90 20.93 -27.65
N SER A 10 -1.15 20.09 -26.95
CA SER A 10 -0.35 20.46 -25.80
C SER A 10 1.08 20.03 -26.07
N VAL A 11 1.94 21.01 -26.35
CA VAL A 11 3.37 20.82 -26.15
C VAL A 11 3.54 20.34 -24.71
N SER A 12 4.20 19.20 -24.51
CA SER A 12 4.64 18.78 -23.17
C SER A 12 5.79 19.68 -22.72
N VAL A 13 5.53 20.99 -22.59
CA VAL A 13 6.39 21.94 -21.89
C VAL A 13 6.06 21.78 -20.42
N GLY A 14 6.65 20.74 -19.85
CA GLY A 14 6.47 20.37 -18.47
C GLY A 14 7.35 19.17 -18.25
N ASP A 15 8.53 19.44 -17.70
CA ASP A 15 9.52 18.46 -17.28
C ASP A 15 8.82 17.20 -16.76
N VAL A 16 8.94 16.07 -17.48
CA VAL A 16 8.31 14.79 -17.10
C VAL A 16 8.79 14.36 -15.70
N ARG A 17 9.92 14.92 -15.24
CA ARG A 17 10.48 14.80 -13.90
C ARG A 17 9.78 15.60 -12.81
N SER A 18 8.91 16.55 -13.17
CA SER A 18 8.18 17.43 -12.26
C SER A 18 6.72 17.01 -12.03
N GLN A 19 6.30 15.86 -12.56
CA GLN A 19 5.14 15.17 -11.99
C GLN A 19 5.48 14.90 -10.54
N ARG A 20 4.96 15.74 -9.64
CA ARG A 20 5.09 15.57 -8.20
C ARG A 20 4.51 14.21 -7.89
N PHE A 21 5.35 13.18 -7.88
CA PHE A 21 5.00 11.83 -7.51
C PHE A 21 4.35 11.97 -6.15
N ASN A 22 3.03 11.83 -6.15
CA ASN A 22 2.22 12.10 -4.99
C ASN A 22 2.71 11.08 -3.95
N VAL A 23 3.34 11.54 -2.86
CA VAL A 23 3.91 10.69 -1.79
C VAL A 23 2.90 9.64 -1.30
N ARG A 24 1.62 9.93 -1.52
CA ARG A 24 0.46 9.06 -1.39
C ARG A 24 0.61 7.70 -2.11
N PHE A 25 1.06 7.67 -3.36
CA PHE A 25 1.27 6.42 -4.12
C PHE A 25 2.37 5.55 -3.51
N TYR A 26 3.45 6.19 -3.02
CA TYR A 26 4.52 5.47 -2.32
C TYR A 26 4.03 4.86 -1.01
N LEU A 27 3.22 5.59 -0.23
CA LEU A 27 2.66 5.07 1.02
C LEU A 27 1.75 3.86 0.78
N VAL A 28 0.92 3.89 -0.27
CA VAL A 28 0.07 2.73 -0.65
C VAL A 28 0.94 1.54 -1.07
N ALA A 29 1.98 1.75 -1.88
CA ALA A 29 2.88 0.68 -2.29
C ALA A 29 3.65 0.07 -1.10
N MET A 30 4.14 0.91 -0.19
CA MET A 30 4.82 0.45 1.01
C MET A 30 3.89 -0.32 1.95
N LEU A 31 2.64 0.13 2.11
CA LEU A 31 1.62 -0.60 2.86
C LEU A 31 1.32 -1.97 2.23
N PHE A 32 1.22 -2.05 0.90
CA PHE A 32 0.98 -3.30 0.18
C PHE A 32 2.14 -4.29 0.40
N ILE A 33 3.38 -3.83 0.33
CA ILE A 33 4.57 -4.65 0.62
C ILE A 33 4.54 -5.16 2.08
N LEU A 34 4.22 -4.27 3.03
CA LEU A 34 4.12 -4.63 4.45
C LEU A 34 3.04 -5.70 4.66
N PHE A 35 1.85 -5.50 4.10
CA PHE A 35 0.75 -6.46 4.17
C PHE A 35 1.13 -7.82 3.56
N ASP A 36 1.80 -7.84 2.41
CA ASP A 36 2.21 -9.07 1.74
C ASP A 36 3.25 -9.84 2.58
N ILE A 37 4.20 -9.13 3.17
CA ILE A 37 5.18 -9.70 4.11
C ILE A 37 4.47 -10.30 5.33
N GLU A 38 3.44 -9.64 5.86
CA GLU A 38 2.68 -10.17 6.98
C GLU A 38 1.92 -11.44 6.64
N VAL A 39 1.35 -11.55 5.44
CA VAL A 39 0.72 -12.77 4.95
C VAL A 39 1.75 -13.91 4.83
N ILE A 40 2.98 -13.61 4.39
CA ILE A 40 4.07 -14.58 4.40
C ILE A 40 4.34 -15.11 5.81
N PHE A 41 4.32 -14.25 6.83
CA PHE A 41 4.48 -14.67 8.23
C PHE A 41 3.29 -15.46 8.78
N MET A 42 2.08 -15.25 8.25
CA MET A 42 0.91 -16.05 8.62
C MET A 42 1.02 -17.52 8.18
N TYR A 43 1.77 -17.84 7.12
CA TYR A 43 1.93 -19.23 6.66
C TYR A 43 2.53 -20.17 7.72
N PRO A 44 3.74 -19.91 8.26
CA PRO A 44 4.30 -20.77 9.31
C PRO A 44 3.43 -20.76 10.57
N TRP A 45 2.89 -19.61 10.97
CA TRP A 45 1.97 -19.52 12.10
C TRP A 45 0.75 -20.46 11.94
N ALA A 46 0.12 -20.47 10.76
CA ALA A 46 -1.04 -21.32 10.47
C ALA A 46 -0.71 -22.81 10.52
N VAL A 47 0.53 -23.18 10.17
CA VAL A 47 1.00 -24.58 10.24
C VAL A 47 1.18 -25.02 11.70
N VAL A 48 1.72 -24.16 12.58
CA VAL A 48 1.96 -24.52 14.00
C VAL A 48 0.77 -24.18 14.91
N PHE A 49 -0.29 -23.57 14.38
CA PHE A 49 -1.48 -23.16 15.14
C PHE A 49 -2.10 -24.30 15.97
N ARG A 50 -2.07 -25.54 15.47
CA ARG A 50 -2.59 -26.73 16.17
C ARG A 50 -1.90 -27.01 17.50
N ASP A 51 -0.62 -26.66 17.63
CA ASP A 51 0.18 -26.99 18.81
C ASP A 51 0.19 -25.87 19.87
N LEU A 52 0.03 -24.61 19.45
CA LEU A 52 0.10 -23.43 20.33
C LEU A 52 -1.28 -22.95 20.85
N GLY A 53 -2.39 -23.34 20.20
CA GLY A 53 -3.75 -23.07 20.70
C GLY A 53 -4.05 -21.59 20.98
N TRP A 54 -4.47 -21.27 22.21
CA TRP A 54 -4.87 -19.91 22.62
C TRP A 54 -3.75 -18.87 22.54
N PHE A 55 -2.49 -19.27 22.71
CA PHE A 55 -1.36 -18.35 22.57
C PHE A 55 -1.22 -17.86 21.13
N ALA A 56 -1.30 -18.78 20.16
CA ALA A 56 -1.27 -18.45 18.75
C ALA A 56 -2.44 -17.54 18.33
N PHE A 57 -3.62 -17.70 18.95
CA PHE A 57 -4.77 -16.82 18.70
C PHE A 57 -4.49 -15.36 19.08
N TYR A 58 -3.93 -15.10 20.27
CA TYR A 58 -3.58 -13.75 20.68
C TYR A 58 -2.46 -13.15 19.82
N GLU A 59 -1.49 -13.96 19.42
CA GLU A 59 -0.40 -13.55 18.54
C GLU A 59 -0.92 -13.04 17.20
N MET A 60 -1.86 -13.77 16.59
CA MET A 60 -2.52 -13.37 15.35
C MET A 60 -3.38 -12.11 15.49
N LEU A 61 -4.08 -11.98 16.61
CA LEU A 61 -4.92 -10.82 16.89
C LEU A 61 -4.07 -9.54 16.98
N VAL A 62 -2.92 -9.62 17.65
CA VAL A 62 -1.95 -8.50 17.73
C VAL A 62 -1.39 -8.18 16.34
N PHE A 63 -1.04 -9.20 15.55
CA PHE A 63 -0.52 -9.03 14.19
C PHE A 63 -1.49 -8.22 13.32
N VAL A 64 -2.74 -8.66 13.23
CA VAL A 64 -3.79 -7.98 12.44
C VAL A 64 -4.11 -6.59 13.00
N ALA A 65 -4.08 -6.41 14.32
CA ALA A 65 -4.32 -5.11 14.94
C ALA A 65 -3.29 -4.05 14.51
N ILE A 66 -2.02 -4.44 14.37
CA ILE A 66 -0.94 -3.53 13.95
C ILE A 66 -1.18 -3.02 12.53
N LEU A 67 -1.52 -3.90 11.57
CA LEU A 67 -1.90 -3.49 10.21
C LEU A 67 -3.11 -2.58 10.20
N THR A 68 -4.13 -2.92 10.99
CA THR A 68 -5.37 -2.16 11.06
C THR A 68 -5.09 -0.74 11.56
N VAL A 69 -4.23 -0.59 12.57
CA VAL A 69 -3.78 0.73 13.05
C VAL A 69 -2.99 1.47 11.97
N GLY A 70 -2.11 0.80 11.24
CA GLY A 70 -1.37 1.38 10.11
C GLY A 70 -2.30 1.88 9.00
N LEU A 71 -3.33 1.10 8.64
CA LEU A 71 -4.33 1.46 7.65
C LEU A 71 -5.18 2.65 8.13
N ILE A 72 -5.66 2.62 9.38
CA ILE A 72 -6.42 3.73 9.97
C ILE A 72 -5.58 5.00 10.00
N TYR A 73 -4.29 4.90 10.32
CA TYR A 73 -3.40 6.06 10.32
C TYR A 73 -3.26 6.69 8.92
N VAL A 74 -3.04 5.87 7.89
CA VAL A 74 -2.96 6.32 6.49
C VAL A 74 -4.29 6.91 6.03
N TRP A 75 -5.40 6.28 6.41
CA TRP A 75 -6.74 6.74 6.08
C TRP A 75 -7.04 8.11 6.71
N ARG A 76 -6.72 8.28 8.00
CA ARG A 76 -6.85 9.57 8.70
C ARG A 76 -5.93 10.66 8.16
N LYS A 77 -4.79 10.29 7.55
CA LYS A 77 -3.89 11.25 6.90
C LYS A 77 -4.40 11.78 5.55
N GLY A 78 -5.56 11.34 5.07
CA GLY A 78 -6.17 11.89 3.85
C GLY A 78 -5.41 11.53 2.57
N VAL A 79 -4.65 10.43 2.59
CA VAL A 79 -3.89 9.93 1.43
C VAL A 79 -4.83 9.53 0.27
N LEU A 80 -6.10 9.26 0.56
CA LEU A 80 -7.12 8.88 -0.42
C LEU A 80 -7.99 10.06 -0.91
N ASP A 81 -7.86 11.26 -0.36
CA ASP A 81 -8.70 12.40 -0.77
C ASP A 81 -8.20 13.00 -2.10
N TRP A 82 -8.91 12.63 -3.17
CA TRP A 82 -8.75 13.10 -4.56
C TRP A 82 -9.71 14.26 -4.86
N SER A 83 -9.86 15.25 -3.97
CA SER A 83 -10.93 16.25 -4.11
C SER A 83 -10.51 17.72 -4.22
N HIS A 84 -9.23 18.07 -4.31
CA HIS A 84 -8.86 19.43 -4.73
C HIS A 84 -7.60 19.42 -5.60
N SER A 85 -7.84 19.30 -6.92
CA SER A 85 -6.96 19.82 -7.96
C SER A 85 -7.67 20.93 -8.71
#